data_AF-A0AA91TKY4-F1
#
_entry.id   AF-A0AA91TKY4-F1
#
_cell.length_a   1.000
_cell.length_b   1.000
_cell.length_c   1.000
_cell.angle_alpha   90.00
_cell.angle_beta   90.00
_cell.angle_gamma   90.00
#
_symmetry.space_group_name_H-M   'P 1'
#
loop_
_entity.id
_entity.type
_entity.pdbx_description
1 polymer ?
#
loop_
_entity_poly.entity_id
_entity_poly.type
_entity_poly.pdbx_seq_one_letter_code
_entity_poly.pdbx_strand_id
1 'polypeptide(L)'
;MSNSYHILWIDDEWEEMTSFQKFCKLHYNMELTPFKTQKEGLDTYAKNPTFWEAVILDAKVLNESEQEVASVAGLQNAVMRIKEEFKELPYFISTGQPDLLSDQMFKTIYKVFYEKGTDDEKLCDDIIQTINEQPNRIIKNKYPEIFSWLEGTIADEVLSIIKIYENREFANADTFNKVRKVLDWIMSYLYDYGLLAIKFNGANLNECSKFLGHQKLQDIVPVHIQRHLYSLVSIANEGSHRQHIDEEVKTNKAPFLVASTIFELLNVLTWLHQLPNDTEEKQTIEKLAGNLAFDLINRNNK
;
A
#
# COMPACT_ATOMS: atom_id res chain seq x y z
N MET A 1 16.08 -0.05 -3.80
CA MET A 1 14.96 0.64 -4.47
C MET A 1 14.90 2.03 -3.87
N SER A 2 15.14 3.08 -4.65
CA SER A 2 15.01 4.46 -4.18
C SER A 2 13.54 4.86 -4.29
N ASN A 3 12.72 4.46 -3.31
CA ASN A 3 11.37 5.02 -3.23
C ASN A 3 11.53 6.51 -2.98
N SER A 4 11.03 7.33 -3.92
CA SER A 4 10.89 8.77 -3.66
C SER A 4 9.91 8.97 -2.51
N TYR A 5 10.13 10.04 -1.75
CA TYR A 5 9.23 10.46 -0.69
C TYR A 5 8.19 11.41 -1.29
N HIS A 6 6.92 11.02 -1.31
CA HIS A 6 5.85 11.85 -1.89
C HIS A 6 5.23 12.75 -0.80
N ILE A 7 5.53 14.04 -0.87
CA ILE A 7 5.20 15.02 0.17
C ILE A 7 4.24 16.05 -0.41
N LEU A 8 3.12 16.27 0.28
CA LEU A 8 2.25 17.42 0.00
C LEU A 8 2.92 18.67 0.53
N TRP A 9 2.94 19.75 -0.25
CA TRP A 9 3.51 21.02 0.18
C TRP A 9 2.49 22.12 -0.02
N ILE A 10 1.96 22.67 1.07
CA ILE A 10 0.89 23.64 1.05
C ILE A 10 1.47 25.00 1.43
N ASP A 11 1.68 25.83 0.42
CA ASP A 11 2.41 27.10 0.49
C ASP A 11 1.99 27.92 -0.73
N ASP A 12 1.52 29.16 -0.55
CA ASP A 12 1.01 30.00 -1.64
C ASP A 12 2.11 30.67 -2.46
N GLU A 13 3.34 30.72 -1.94
CA GLU A 13 4.52 31.31 -2.58
C GLU A 13 5.55 30.26 -3.02
N TRP A 14 5.14 28.99 -3.14
CA TRP A 14 6.02 27.87 -3.46
C TRP A 14 6.79 28.04 -4.77
N GLU A 15 6.22 28.75 -5.76
CA GLU A 15 6.85 29.00 -7.06
C GLU A 15 8.20 29.74 -6.93
N GLU A 16 8.34 30.60 -5.92
CA GLU A 16 9.55 31.39 -5.69
C GLU A 16 10.67 30.57 -5.01
N MET A 17 10.32 29.42 -4.42
CA MET A 17 11.20 28.60 -3.58
C MET A 17 11.91 27.49 -4.37
N THR A 18 12.40 27.81 -5.57
CA THR A 18 13.02 26.83 -6.48
C THR A 18 14.28 26.16 -5.92
N SER A 19 15.04 26.85 -5.05
CA SER A 19 16.22 26.29 -4.40
C SER A 19 15.85 25.16 -3.42
N PHE A 20 14.81 25.36 -2.62
CA PHE A 20 14.32 24.36 -1.68
C PHE A 20 13.78 23.13 -2.41
N GLN A 21 13.00 23.32 -3.47
CA GLN A 21 12.52 22.22 -4.32
C GLN A 21 13.66 21.36 -4.87
N LYS A 22 14.73 22.01 -5.39
CA LYS A 22 15.91 21.31 -5.89
C LYS A 22 16.65 20.59 -4.78
N PHE A 23 16.78 21.22 -3.61
CA PHE A 23 17.44 20.65 -2.45
C PHE A 23 16.75 19.34 -2.00
N CYS A 24 15.44 19.38 -1.78
CA CYS A 24 14.62 18.21 -1.44
C CYS A 24 14.76 17.07 -2.46
N LYS A 25 14.68 17.40 -3.75
CA LYS A 25 14.77 16.38 -4.81
C LYS A 25 16.15 15.75 -4.90
N LEU A 26 17.22 16.56 -4.91
CA LEU A 26 18.57 16.09 -5.19
C LEU A 26 19.24 15.40 -3.99
N HIS A 27 18.99 15.89 -2.78
CA HIS A 27 19.65 15.38 -1.57
C HIS A 27 18.84 14.29 -0.86
N TYR A 28 17.51 14.34 -0.99
CA TYR A 28 16.61 13.53 -0.19
C TYR A 28 15.71 12.61 -1.02
N ASN A 29 15.76 12.69 -2.35
CA ASN A 29 14.81 12.01 -3.25
C ASN A 29 13.34 12.31 -2.86
N MET A 30 13.10 13.53 -2.38
CA MET A 30 11.82 14.00 -1.90
C MET A 30 11.10 14.76 -3.01
N GLU A 31 9.92 14.27 -3.38
CA GLU A 31 9.05 14.86 -4.39
C GLU A 31 7.98 15.72 -3.70
N LEU A 32 8.14 17.04 -3.78
CA LEU A 32 7.16 17.99 -3.28
C LEU A 32 6.05 18.19 -4.33
N THR A 33 4.80 17.94 -3.93
CA THR A 33 3.63 18.32 -4.74
C THR A 33 3.00 19.57 -4.15
N PRO A 34 3.13 20.73 -4.81
CA PRO A 34 2.70 22.01 -4.25
C PRO A 34 1.19 22.25 -4.40
N PHE A 35 0.61 22.96 -3.43
CA PHE A 35 -0.76 23.45 -3.42
C PHE A 35 -0.81 24.83 -2.77
N LYS A 36 -1.57 25.75 -3.36
CA LYS A 36 -1.69 27.12 -2.83
C LYS A 36 -2.63 27.23 -1.65
N THR A 37 -3.64 26.35 -1.59
CA THR A 37 -4.66 26.37 -0.53
C THR A 37 -4.63 25.09 0.28
N GLN A 38 -4.91 25.19 1.58
CA GLN A 38 -5.00 23.99 2.43
C GLN A 38 -6.11 23.05 1.97
N LYS A 39 -7.24 23.61 1.50
CA LYS A 39 -8.38 22.83 1.02
C LYS A 39 -8.01 21.95 -0.15
N GLU A 40 -7.36 22.51 -1.17
CA GLU A 40 -6.94 21.76 -2.35
C GLU A 40 -5.93 20.67 -2.02
N GLY A 41 -4.92 20.99 -1.20
CA GLY A 41 -3.90 20.01 -0.79
C GLY A 41 -4.49 18.85 0.00
N LEU A 42 -5.37 19.14 0.97
CA LEU A 42 -5.99 18.11 1.81
C LEU A 42 -7.13 17.35 1.11
N ASP A 43 -7.83 17.96 0.14
CA ASP A 43 -8.77 17.24 -0.72
C ASP A 43 -8.04 16.29 -1.68
N THR A 44 -6.83 16.66 -2.11
CA THR A 44 -5.97 15.78 -2.90
C THR A 44 -5.42 14.63 -2.08
N TYR A 45 -5.05 14.87 -0.81
CA TYR A 45 -4.75 13.81 0.15
C TYR A 45 -5.90 12.81 0.25
N ALA A 46 -7.12 13.29 0.48
CA ALA A 46 -8.29 12.45 0.70
C ALA A 46 -8.62 11.51 -0.47
N LYS A 47 -8.24 11.86 -1.71
CA LYS A 47 -8.44 11.01 -2.90
C LYS A 47 -7.49 9.81 -2.95
N ASN A 48 -6.29 9.95 -2.40
CA ASN A 48 -5.27 8.89 -2.44
C ASN A 48 -4.35 8.95 -1.19
N PRO A 49 -4.88 8.66 0.01
CA PRO A 49 -4.15 8.87 1.27
C PRO A 49 -2.94 7.94 1.43
N THR A 50 -2.89 6.80 0.73
CA THR A 50 -1.79 5.83 0.84
C THR A 50 -0.59 6.16 -0.05
N PHE A 51 -0.73 7.12 -0.96
CA PHE A 51 0.36 7.63 -1.80
C PHE A 51 1.20 8.69 -1.08
N TRP A 52 0.57 9.54 -0.27
CA TRP A 52 1.22 10.63 0.43
C TRP A 52 1.83 10.18 1.75
N GLU A 53 3.05 10.61 2.05
CA GLU A 53 3.78 10.16 3.25
C GLU A 53 3.87 11.21 4.35
N ALA A 54 3.83 12.49 3.99
CA ALA A 54 3.71 13.61 4.92
C ALA A 54 3.20 14.88 4.21
N VAL A 55 2.92 15.93 4.99
CA VAL A 55 2.60 17.27 4.50
C VAL A 55 3.47 18.35 5.14
N ILE A 56 3.94 19.30 4.33
CA ILE A 56 4.56 20.55 4.77
C ILE A 56 3.52 21.67 4.64
N LEU A 57 3.35 22.46 5.70
CA LEU A 57 2.38 23.55 5.78
C LEU A 57 3.12 24.87 5.98
N ASP A 58 2.82 25.88 5.15
CA ASP A 58 3.18 27.26 5.49
C ASP A 58 2.32 27.79 6.64
N ALA A 59 2.90 28.68 7.46
CA ALA A 59 2.20 29.23 8.61
C ALA A 59 1.17 30.31 8.27
N LYS A 60 1.28 30.97 7.12
CA LYS A 60 0.25 31.84 6.54
C LYS A 60 -0.14 31.27 5.19
N VAL A 61 -1.19 30.47 5.18
CA VAL A 61 -1.66 29.80 3.97
C VAL A 61 -3.09 30.23 3.62
N LEU A 62 -3.43 30.16 2.34
CA LEU A 62 -4.79 30.35 1.86
C LEU A 62 -5.69 29.21 2.33
N ASN A 63 -6.93 29.52 2.71
CA ASN A 63 -7.82 28.53 3.30
C ASN A 63 -8.55 27.73 2.20
N GLU A 64 -9.46 28.38 1.46
CA GLU A 64 -10.29 27.70 0.46
C GLU A 64 -10.03 28.14 -0.99
N SER A 65 -9.57 29.38 -1.20
CA SER A 65 -9.37 29.92 -2.54
C SER A 65 -8.24 30.93 -2.61
N GLU A 66 -7.68 31.11 -3.80
CA GLU A 66 -6.64 32.11 -4.09
C GLU A 66 -7.13 33.57 -4.01
N GLN A 67 -8.42 33.81 -3.79
CA GLN A 67 -8.97 35.15 -3.58
C GLN A 67 -8.89 35.61 -2.12
N GLU A 68 -8.52 34.71 -1.21
CA GLU A 68 -8.40 34.99 0.21
C GLU A 68 -7.04 35.62 0.55
N VAL A 69 -6.93 36.13 1.78
CA VAL A 69 -5.64 36.56 2.33
C VAL A 69 -5.06 35.41 3.13
N ALA A 70 -3.83 35.02 2.79
CA ALA A 70 -3.10 33.98 3.49
C ALA A 70 -2.94 34.34 4.97
N SER A 71 -3.24 33.40 5.87
CA SER A 71 -3.28 33.67 7.31
C SER A 71 -3.05 32.45 8.18
N VAL A 72 -2.78 32.68 9.47
CA VAL A 72 -2.63 31.62 10.48
C VAL A 72 -3.93 30.82 10.67
N ALA A 73 -5.09 31.38 10.32
CA ALA A 73 -6.35 30.65 10.35
C ALA A 73 -6.37 29.50 9.33
N GLY A 74 -5.74 29.68 8.16
CA GLY A 74 -5.57 28.61 7.18
C GLY A 74 -4.75 27.44 7.75
N LEU A 75 -3.65 27.75 8.44
CA LEU A 75 -2.84 26.75 9.14
C LEU A 75 -3.65 26.03 10.22
N GLN A 76 -4.40 26.77 11.05
CA GLN A 76 -5.23 26.19 12.10
C GLN A 76 -6.26 25.20 11.54
N ASN A 77 -6.93 25.58 10.45
CA ASN A 77 -7.90 24.72 9.77
C ASN A 77 -7.23 23.46 9.19
N ALA A 78 -6.06 23.60 8.55
CA ALA A 78 -5.30 22.47 8.03
C ALA A 78 -4.93 21.48 9.15
N VAL A 79 -4.36 21.99 10.24
CA VAL A 79 -3.95 21.19 11.40
C VAL A 79 -5.14 20.51 12.08
N MET A 80 -6.27 21.22 12.22
CA MET A 80 -7.50 20.65 12.77
C MET A 80 -7.99 19.48 11.89
N ARG A 81 -8.07 19.70 10.57
CA ARG A 81 -8.49 18.66 9.62
C ARG A 81 -7.56 17.45 9.65
N ILE A 82 -6.25 17.65 9.67
CA ILE A 82 -5.27 16.55 9.77
C ILE A 82 -5.49 15.76 11.07
N LYS A 83 -5.67 16.44 12.21
CA LYS A 83 -5.87 15.76 13.51
C LYS A 83 -7.22 15.05 13.65
N GLU A 84 -8.25 15.54 12.98
CA GLU A 84 -9.60 14.98 13.09
C GLU A 84 -9.85 13.89 12.05
N GLU A 85 -9.47 14.13 10.79
CA GLU A 85 -9.76 13.27 9.65
C GLU A 85 -8.58 12.38 9.24
N PHE A 86 -7.34 12.88 9.35
CA PHE A 86 -6.15 12.24 8.77
C PHE A 86 -5.08 11.93 9.82
N LYS A 87 -5.50 11.31 10.94
CA LYS A 87 -4.68 11.11 12.16
C LYS A 87 -3.30 10.48 11.93
N GLU A 88 -3.15 9.68 10.89
CA GLU A 88 -1.90 8.99 10.54
C GLU A 88 -0.98 9.81 9.61
N LEU A 89 -1.44 10.96 9.08
CA LEU A 89 -0.65 11.85 8.23
C LEU A 89 0.25 12.75 9.08
N PRO A 90 1.59 12.57 9.04
CA PRO A 90 2.49 13.50 9.70
C PRO A 90 2.47 14.86 9.00
N TYR A 91 2.56 15.92 9.79
CA TYR A 91 2.61 17.29 9.28
C TYR A 91 3.76 18.08 9.89
N PHE A 92 4.31 18.98 9.08
CA PHE A 92 5.45 19.83 9.43
C PHE A 92 5.11 21.28 9.08
N ILE A 93 5.43 22.22 9.97
CA ILE A 93 5.14 23.64 9.75
C ILE A 93 6.44 24.34 9.38
N SER A 94 6.52 24.93 8.19
CA SER A 94 7.70 25.67 7.72
C SER A 94 7.31 27.12 7.44
N THR A 95 8.02 28.10 8.00
CA THR A 95 7.67 29.52 7.81
C THR A 95 8.89 30.43 7.75
N GLY A 96 8.81 31.48 6.94
CA GLY A 96 9.80 32.57 6.89
C GLY A 96 9.27 33.90 7.46
N GLN A 97 8.09 33.90 8.09
CA GLN A 97 7.37 35.10 8.50
C GLN A 97 7.92 35.68 9.82
N PRO A 98 8.62 36.83 9.82
CA PRO A 98 9.33 37.33 11.00
C PRO A 98 8.42 37.66 12.19
N ASP A 99 7.19 38.08 11.92
CA ASP A 99 6.17 38.33 12.94
C ASP A 99 5.80 37.05 13.69
N LEU A 100 5.67 35.92 12.99
CA LEU A 100 5.39 34.62 13.61
C LEU A 100 6.62 34.04 14.32
N LEU A 101 7.80 34.20 13.74
CA LEU A 101 9.07 33.76 14.35
C LEU A 101 9.36 34.49 15.66
N SER A 102 8.78 35.66 15.91
CA SER A 102 8.90 36.41 17.16
C SER A 102 7.69 36.26 18.09
N ASP A 103 6.57 35.71 17.63
CA ASP A 103 5.32 35.55 18.38
C ASP A 103 5.40 34.38 19.39
N GLN A 104 5.33 34.71 20.68
CA GLN A 104 5.34 33.73 21.77
C GLN A 104 4.08 32.87 21.84
N MET A 105 2.92 33.41 21.42
CA MET A 105 1.68 32.65 21.35
C MET A 105 1.78 31.59 20.25
N PHE A 106 2.29 31.98 19.07
CA PHE A 106 2.53 31.05 17.97
C PHE A 106 3.45 29.90 18.40
N LYS A 107 4.59 30.22 19.03
CA LYS A 107 5.53 29.22 19.57
C LYS A 107 4.94 28.31 20.65
N THR A 108 3.99 28.84 21.43
CA THR A 108 3.32 28.05 22.49
C THR A 108 2.32 27.05 21.89
N ILE A 109 1.59 27.46 20.85
CA ILE A 109 0.61 26.63 20.15
C ILE A 109 1.33 25.58 19.28
N TYR A 110 2.33 26.01 18.50
CA TYR A 110 3.11 25.20 17.59
C TYR A 110 4.53 25.04 18.12
N LYS A 111 4.74 24.02 18.94
CA LYS A 111 6.03 23.75 19.59
C LYS A 111 7.13 23.35 18.61
N VAL A 112 6.76 22.79 17.46
CA VAL A 112 7.68 22.33 16.43
C VAL A 112 7.28 23.01 15.12
N PHE A 113 8.18 23.86 14.63
CA PHE A 113 8.13 24.49 13.31
C PHE A 113 9.57 24.74 12.85
N TYR A 114 9.74 25.00 11.56
CA TYR A 114 11.03 25.17 10.91
C TYR A 114 11.09 26.55 10.26
N GLU A 115 12.21 27.25 10.44
CA GLU A 115 12.46 28.54 9.80
C GLU A 115 12.99 28.34 8.37
N LYS A 116 12.26 28.84 7.36
CA LYS A 116 12.63 28.71 5.94
C LYS A 116 14.01 29.29 5.67
N GLY A 117 14.86 28.54 4.96
CA GLY A 117 16.23 28.92 4.63
C GLY A 117 17.25 28.72 5.76
N THR A 118 16.80 28.53 6.99
CA THR A 118 17.66 28.25 8.16
C THR A 118 17.59 26.76 8.54
N ASP A 119 16.37 26.21 8.62
CA ASP A 119 16.10 24.85 9.11
C ASP A 119 15.76 23.87 7.98
N ASP A 120 15.95 24.22 6.71
CA ASP A 120 15.53 23.41 5.55
C ASP A 120 16.10 21.98 5.57
N GLU A 121 17.39 21.83 5.94
CA GLU A 121 18.04 20.52 6.08
C GLU A 121 17.38 19.70 7.19
N LYS A 122 17.20 20.31 8.36
CA LYS A 122 16.58 19.68 9.52
C LYS A 122 15.13 19.29 9.26
N LEU A 123 14.37 20.12 8.55
CA LEU A 123 13.01 19.81 8.11
C LEU A 123 12.99 18.54 7.26
N CYS A 124 13.90 18.43 6.29
CA CYS A 124 13.98 17.24 5.44
C CYS A 124 14.36 15.99 6.24
N ASP A 125 15.35 16.10 7.13
CA ASP A 125 15.78 15.01 8.01
C ASP A 125 14.64 14.53 8.91
N ASP A 126 13.95 15.44 9.59
CA ASP A 126 12.86 15.12 10.51
C ASP A 126 11.65 14.51 9.76
N ILE A 127 11.35 14.97 8.53
CA ILE A 127 10.35 14.35 7.65
C ILE A 127 10.72 12.90 7.35
N ILE A 128 11.94 12.66 6.87
CA ILE A 128 12.39 11.32 6.46
C ILE A 128 12.44 10.39 7.65
N GLN A 129 12.96 10.86 8.78
CA GLN A 129 12.98 10.09 10.00
C GLN A 129 11.56 9.69 10.39
N THR A 130 10.63 10.64 10.43
CA THR A 130 9.23 10.39 10.79
C THR A 130 8.58 9.37 9.84
N ILE A 131 8.77 9.51 8.52
CA ILE A 131 8.24 8.57 7.53
C ILE A 131 8.84 7.18 7.71
N ASN A 132 10.16 7.07 7.88
CA ASN A 132 10.84 5.79 8.03
C ASN A 132 10.51 5.08 9.35
N GLU A 133 10.10 5.83 10.37
CA GLU A 133 9.63 5.30 11.65
C GLU A 133 8.16 4.87 11.61
N GLN A 134 7.40 5.20 10.55
CA GLN A 134 6.02 4.75 10.42
C GLN A 134 5.95 3.22 10.35
N PRO A 135 5.08 2.56 11.13
CA PRO A 135 4.96 1.11 11.14
C PRO A 135 4.72 0.51 9.75
N ASN A 136 3.91 1.17 8.92
CA ASN A 136 3.63 0.72 7.55
C ASN A 136 4.88 0.74 6.67
N ARG A 137 5.68 1.81 6.75
CA ARG A 137 6.92 1.97 5.96
C ARG A 137 7.96 0.94 6.38
N ILE A 138 8.12 0.71 7.68
CA ILE A 138 9.01 -0.32 8.22
C ILE A 138 8.66 -1.70 7.64
N ILE A 139 7.37 -2.06 7.63
CA ILE A 139 6.92 -3.33 7.07
C ILE A 139 7.16 -3.37 5.56
N LYS A 140 6.76 -2.34 4.80
CA LYS A 140 6.98 -2.30 3.34
C LYS A 140 8.46 -2.48 2.98
N ASN A 141 9.35 -1.83 3.72
CA ASN A 141 10.81 -1.95 3.53
C ASN A 141 11.37 -3.32 3.93
N LYS A 142 10.70 -4.06 4.82
CA LYS A 142 11.08 -5.42 5.21
C LYS A 142 10.71 -6.47 4.16
N TYR A 143 9.70 -6.19 3.32
CA TYR A 143 9.21 -7.08 2.28
C TYR A 143 9.27 -6.43 0.88
N PRO A 144 10.46 -5.98 0.42
CA PRO A 144 10.60 -5.27 -0.85
C PRO A 144 10.18 -6.13 -2.05
N GLU A 145 10.34 -7.44 -2.01
CA GLU A 145 9.92 -8.38 -3.05
C GLU A 145 8.41 -8.42 -3.30
N ILE A 146 7.62 -7.88 -2.37
CA ILE A 146 6.16 -7.76 -2.48
C ILE A 146 5.79 -6.32 -2.84
N PHE A 147 6.29 -5.35 -2.06
CA PHE A 147 5.85 -3.96 -2.16
C PHE A 147 6.56 -3.15 -3.25
N SER A 148 7.49 -3.73 -4.00
CA SER A 148 8.12 -3.07 -5.15
C SER A 148 7.24 -2.99 -6.39
N TRP A 149 6.19 -3.79 -6.46
CA TRP A 149 5.34 -3.92 -7.64
C TRP A 149 3.85 -3.97 -7.32
N LEU A 150 3.49 -4.29 -6.08
CA LEU A 150 2.11 -4.32 -5.64
C LEU A 150 1.67 -2.91 -5.24
N GLU A 151 0.59 -2.43 -5.83
CA GLU A 151 0.09 -1.05 -5.64
C GLU A 151 -1.41 -1.03 -5.31
N GLY A 152 -1.89 0.14 -4.86
CA GLY A 152 -3.31 0.40 -4.61
C GLY A 152 -3.91 -0.48 -3.51
N THR A 153 -5.21 -0.76 -3.65
CA THR A 153 -6.01 -1.42 -2.61
C THR A 153 -5.52 -2.83 -2.26
N ILE A 154 -4.93 -3.55 -3.22
CA ILE A 154 -4.40 -4.88 -2.99
C ILE A 154 -3.12 -4.84 -2.14
N ALA A 155 -2.26 -3.83 -2.34
CA ALA A 155 -1.09 -3.61 -1.50
C ALA A 155 -1.48 -3.34 -0.04
N ASP A 156 -2.54 -2.56 0.18
CA ASP A 156 -3.06 -2.27 1.51
C ASP A 156 -3.65 -3.51 2.20
N GLU A 157 -4.37 -4.37 1.46
CA GLU A 157 -4.86 -5.65 2.00
C GLU A 157 -3.69 -6.57 2.39
N VAL A 158 -2.66 -6.71 1.54
CA VAL A 158 -1.46 -7.52 1.85
C VAL A 158 -0.68 -6.94 3.04
N LEU A 159 -0.51 -5.62 3.11
CA LEU A 159 0.09 -4.97 4.28
C LEU A 159 -0.69 -5.29 5.56
N SER A 160 -2.02 -5.26 5.50
CA SER A 160 -2.87 -5.59 6.64
C SER A 160 -2.71 -7.04 7.11
N ILE A 161 -2.44 -7.98 6.17
CA ILE A 161 -2.15 -9.38 6.48
C ILE A 161 -0.78 -9.52 7.13
N ILE A 162 0.25 -8.89 6.58
CA ILE A 162 1.62 -8.96 7.12
C ILE A 162 1.68 -8.35 8.53
N LYS A 163 0.91 -7.29 8.80
CA LYS A 163 0.78 -6.72 10.16
C LYS A 163 0.35 -7.74 11.22
N ILE A 164 -0.55 -8.67 10.89
CA ILE A 164 -0.98 -9.72 11.81
C ILE A 164 0.22 -10.58 12.21
N TYR A 165 1.09 -10.91 11.25
CA TYR A 165 2.32 -11.65 11.53
C TYR A 165 3.31 -10.84 12.37
N GLU A 166 3.59 -9.59 12.00
CA GLU A 166 4.53 -8.72 12.70
C GLU A 166 4.10 -8.43 14.15
N ASN A 167 2.80 -8.26 14.37
CA ASN A 167 2.20 -8.06 15.69
C ASN A 167 2.03 -9.37 16.49
N ARG A 168 2.37 -10.52 15.91
CA ARG A 168 2.19 -11.86 16.51
C ARG A 168 0.75 -12.20 16.88
N GLU A 169 -0.20 -11.72 16.10
CA GLU A 169 -1.64 -11.95 16.28
C GLU A 169 -2.07 -13.33 15.73
N PHE A 170 -1.39 -14.42 16.12
CA PHE A 170 -1.58 -15.74 15.50
C PHE A 170 -2.91 -16.44 15.84
N ALA A 171 -3.66 -15.94 16.82
CA ALA A 171 -5.02 -16.38 17.12
C ALA A 171 -6.09 -15.61 16.31
N ASN A 172 -5.68 -14.80 15.32
CA ASN A 172 -6.56 -13.97 14.51
C ASN A 172 -7.09 -14.75 13.29
N ALA A 173 -8.26 -15.38 13.44
CA ALA A 173 -8.90 -16.11 12.34
C ALA A 173 -9.41 -15.19 11.20
N ASP A 174 -9.60 -13.89 11.44
CA ASP A 174 -10.00 -12.94 10.39
C ASP A 174 -8.92 -12.80 9.31
N THR A 175 -7.70 -13.24 9.58
CA THR A 175 -6.64 -13.39 8.57
C THR A 175 -7.13 -14.16 7.34
N PHE A 176 -7.91 -15.22 7.52
CA PHE A 176 -8.37 -16.07 6.41
C PHE A 176 -9.34 -15.34 5.49
N ASN A 177 -10.15 -14.42 6.02
CA ASN A 177 -11.00 -13.54 5.21
C ASN A 177 -10.17 -12.59 4.36
N LYS A 178 -9.08 -12.04 4.93
CA LYS A 178 -8.17 -11.14 4.21
C LYS A 178 -7.42 -11.90 3.11
N VAL A 179 -6.87 -13.08 3.44
CA VAL A 179 -6.22 -13.97 2.47
C VAL A 179 -7.18 -14.35 1.34
N ARG A 180 -8.45 -14.66 1.66
CA ARG A 180 -9.48 -14.98 0.66
C ARG A 180 -9.67 -13.86 -0.37
N LYS A 181 -9.68 -12.59 0.05
CA LYS A 181 -9.79 -11.43 -0.87
C LYS A 181 -8.55 -11.30 -1.76
N VAL A 182 -7.35 -11.52 -1.22
CA VAL A 182 -6.13 -11.50 -2.03
C VAL A 182 -6.17 -12.65 -3.05
N LEU A 183 -6.66 -13.83 -2.67
CA LEU A 183 -6.85 -14.94 -3.61
C LEU A 183 -7.86 -14.62 -4.72
N ASP A 184 -8.96 -13.92 -4.43
CA ASP A 184 -9.91 -13.46 -5.46
C ASP A 184 -9.21 -12.59 -6.51
N TRP A 185 -8.40 -11.64 -6.03
CA TRP A 185 -7.59 -10.79 -6.90
C TRP A 185 -6.57 -11.60 -7.71
N ILE A 186 -5.85 -12.55 -7.07
CA ILE A 186 -4.89 -13.43 -7.76
C ILE A 186 -5.58 -14.20 -8.89
N MET A 187 -6.74 -14.80 -8.66
CA MET A 187 -7.44 -15.56 -9.70
C MET A 187 -7.91 -14.66 -10.84
N SER A 188 -8.34 -13.44 -10.53
CA SER A 188 -8.76 -12.47 -11.55
C SER A 188 -7.57 -12.01 -12.38
N TYR A 189 -6.45 -11.69 -11.72
CA TYR A 189 -5.19 -11.32 -12.35
C TYR A 189 -4.67 -12.44 -13.27
N LEU A 190 -4.67 -13.70 -12.81
CA LEU A 190 -4.22 -14.84 -13.62
C LEU A 190 -5.13 -15.14 -14.81
N TYR A 191 -6.43 -14.84 -14.70
CA TYR A 191 -7.37 -14.94 -15.81
C TYR A 191 -7.07 -13.87 -16.86
N ASP A 192 -6.91 -12.62 -16.43
CA ASP A 192 -6.57 -11.49 -17.32
C ASP A 192 -5.18 -11.65 -17.96
N TYR A 193 -4.25 -12.30 -17.25
CA TYR A 193 -2.93 -12.69 -17.77
C TYR A 193 -3.01 -13.82 -18.82
N GLY A 194 -4.09 -14.61 -18.83
CA GLY A 194 -4.27 -15.75 -19.74
C GLY A 194 -3.75 -17.10 -19.22
N LEU A 195 -3.16 -17.15 -18.02
CA LEU A 195 -2.66 -18.40 -17.42
C LEU A 195 -3.80 -19.24 -16.81
N LEU A 196 -4.89 -18.60 -16.39
CA LEU A 196 -6.09 -19.26 -15.89
C LEU A 196 -7.21 -19.16 -16.95
N ALA A 197 -7.62 -20.30 -17.51
CA ALA A 197 -8.71 -20.32 -18.51
C ALA A 197 -10.12 -20.30 -17.88
N ILE A 198 -10.22 -20.51 -16.57
CA ILE A 198 -11.49 -20.52 -15.84
C ILE A 198 -11.70 -19.16 -15.20
N LYS A 199 -12.66 -18.38 -15.70
CA LYS A 199 -13.00 -17.09 -15.10
C LYS A 199 -13.47 -17.28 -13.66
N PHE A 200 -12.83 -16.57 -12.75
CA PHE A 200 -13.25 -16.54 -11.36
C PHE A 200 -14.61 -15.82 -11.21
N ASN A 201 -15.54 -16.41 -10.46
CA ASN A 201 -16.93 -15.94 -10.33
C ASN A 201 -17.36 -15.63 -8.89
N GLY A 202 -16.42 -15.57 -7.94
CA GLY A 202 -16.71 -15.38 -6.52
C GLY A 202 -16.78 -16.68 -5.72
N ALA A 203 -17.20 -17.79 -6.34
CA ALA A 203 -17.47 -19.06 -5.66
C ALA A 203 -16.62 -20.24 -6.14
N ASN A 204 -16.05 -20.17 -7.35
CA ASN A 204 -15.32 -21.28 -7.98
C ASN A 204 -13.81 -21.33 -7.65
N LEU A 205 -13.39 -20.81 -6.50
CA LEU A 205 -11.97 -20.74 -6.13
C LEU A 205 -11.27 -22.11 -6.17
N ASN A 206 -11.98 -23.15 -5.73
CA ASN A 206 -11.50 -24.54 -5.77
C ASN A 206 -11.25 -25.04 -7.20
N GLU A 207 -12.07 -24.63 -8.17
CA GLU A 207 -11.92 -25.02 -9.58
C GLU A 207 -10.73 -24.31 -10.20
N CYS A 208 -10.57 -23.01 -9.94
CA CYS A 208 -9.41 -22.23 -10.38
C CYS A 208 -8.10 -22.83 -9.85
N SER A 209 -8.05 -23.14 -8.54
CA SER A 209 -6.89 -23.79 -7.93
C SER A 209 -6.58 -25.17 -8.53
N LYS A 210 -7.60 -26.01 -8.76
CA LYS A 210 -7.42 -27.33 -9.40
C LYS A 210 -6.87 -27.21 -10.82
N PHE A 211 -7.31 -26.21 -11.59
CA PHE A 211 -6.78 -25.96 -12.92
C PHE A 211 -5.30 -25.59 -12.87
N LEU A 212 -4.92 -24.64 -12.00
CA LEU A 212 -3.53 -24.21 -11.81
C LEU A 212 -2.62 -25.33 -11.28
N GLY A 213 -3.18 -26.27 -10.51
CA GLY A 213 -2.50 -27.47 -10.02
C GLY A 213 -2.32 -28.59 -11.04
N HIS A 214 -2.66 -28.37 -12.31
CA HIS A 214 -2.53 -29.41 -13.33
C HIS A 214 -1.07 -29.59 -13.78
N GLN A 215 -0.63 -30.85 -13.93
CA GLN A 215 0.76 -31.19 -14.28
C GLN A 215 1.26 -30.53 -15.58
N LYS A 216 0.37 -30.32 -16.55
CA LYS A 216 0.71 -29.61 -17.81
C LYS A 216 1.12 -28.15 -17.61
N LEU A 217 0.77 -27.52 -16.49
CA LEU A 217 1.16 -26.16 -16.17
C LEU A 217 2.40 -26.10 -15.27
N GLN A 218 3.00 -27.23 -14.90
CA GLN A 218 4.06 -27.31 -13.90
C GLN A 218 5.31 -26.48 -14.23
N ASP A 219 5.62 -26.32 -15.52
CA ASP A 219 6.76 -25.54 -15.98
C ASP A 219 6.56 -24.02 -15.75
N ILE A 220 5.30 -23.56 -15.67
CA ILE A 220 4.93 -22.15 -15.46
C ILE A 220 4.47 -21.90 -14.02
N VAL A 221 3.73 -22.85 -13.45
CA VAL A 221 3.25 -22.89 -12.07
C VAL A 221 4.01 -24.01 -11.35
N PRO A 222 5.15 -23.71 -10.71
CA PRO A 222 5.96 -24.74 -10.06
C PRO A 222 5.19 -25.54 -9.01
N VAL A 223 5.57 -26.79 -8.78
CA VAL A 223 4.86 -27.69 -7.85
C VAL A 223 4.66 -27.09 -6.46
N HIS A 224 5.63 -26.34 -5.94
CA HIS A 224 5.50 -25.70 -4.63
C HIS A 224 4.44 -24.59 -4.64
N ILE A 225 4.34 -23.80 -5.72
CA ILE A 225 3.28 -22.81 -5.91
C ILE A 225 1.92 -23.48 -6.06
N GLN A 226 1.81 -24.58 -6.81
CA GLN A 226 0.56 -25.35 -6.92
C GLN A 226 0.07 -25.82 -5.55
N ARG A 227 0.99 -26.31 -4.71
CA ARG A 227 0.68 -26.74 -3.33
C ARG A 227 0.27 -25.57 -2.44
N HIS A 228 0.96 -24.44 -2.52
CA HIS A 228 0.57 -23.23 -1.78
C HIS A 228 -0.81 -22.74 -2.20
N LEU A 229 -1.09 -22.64 -3.51
CA LEU A 229 -2.42 -22.27 -4.01
C LEU A 229 -3.51 -23.22 -3.48
N TYR A 230 -3.29 -24.54 -3.53
CA TYR A 230 -4.23 -25.51 -3.00
C TYR A 230 -4.47 -25.36 -1.47
N SER A 231 -3.39 -25.21 -0.71
CA SER A 231 -3.43 -25.00 0.75
C SER A 231 -4.17 -23.73 1.11
N LEU A 232 -3.76 -22.60 0.52
CA LEU A 232 -4.36 -21.28 0.71
C LEU A 232 -5.86 -21.30 0.42
N VAL A 233 -6.27 -21.90 -0.70
CA VAL A 233 -7.68 -21.99 -1.09
C VAL A 233 -8.49 -22.84 -0.12
N SER A 234 -7.95 -23.98 0.32
CA SER A 234 -8.62 -24.86 1.28
C SER A 234 -8.81 -24.16 2.64
N ILE A 235 -7.73 -23.59 3.16
CA ILE A 235 -7.72 -22.88 4.45
C ILE A 235 -8.60 -21.62 4.41
N ALA A 236 -8.47 -20.81 3.36
CA ALA A 236 -9.21 -19.55 3.25
C ALA A 236 -10.72 -19.81 3.07
N ASN A 237 -11.13 -20.85 2.35
CA ASN A 237 -12.54 -21.20 2.21
C ASN A 237 -13.13 -21.65 3.56
N GLU A 238 -12.50 -22.60 4.26
CA GLU A 238 -13.01 -23.08 5.55
C GLU A 238 -12.97 -22.00 6.64
N GLY A 239 -11.86 -21.25 6.73
CA GLY A 239 -11.67 -20.18 7.69
C GLY A 239 -12.62 -19.00 7.48
N SER A 240 -12.85 -18.59 6.23
CA SER A 240 -13.77 -17.47 5.93
C SER A 240 -15.24 -17.79 6.21
N HIS A 241 -15.61 -19.08 6.12
CA HIS A 241 -16.93 -19.56 6.48
C HIS A 241 -17.10 -19.88 7.98
N ARG A 242 -16.13 -19.51 8.84
CA ARG A 242 -16.12 -19.76 10.30
C ARG A 242 -16.35 -21.22 10.66
N GLN A 243 -15.71 -22.12 9.91
CA GLN A 243 -15.79 -23.56 10.12
C GLN A 243 -14.70 -24.03 11.09
N HIS A 244 -14.29 -25.30 11.01
CA HIS A 244 -13.41 -25.94 11.99
C HIS A 244 -12.08 -25.19 12.19
N ILE A 245 -11.47 -24.73 11.09
CA ILE A 245 -10.20 -23.98 11.11
C ILE A 245 -10.30 -22.68 11.93
N ASP A 246 -11.43 -21.98 11.87
CA ASP A 246 -11.63 -20.74 12.64
C ASP A 246 -11.60 -21.02 14.15
N GLU A 247 -12.24 -22.11 14.60
CA GLU A 247 -12.20 -22.55 15.98
C GLU A 247 -10.80 -23.01 16.41
N GLU A 248 -10.10 -23.78 15.57
CA GLU A 248 -8.74 -24.25 15.87
C GLU A 248 -7.74 -23.10 16.06
N VAL A 249 -7.87 -22.03 15.27
CA VAL A 249 -7.04 -20.82 15.43
C VAL A 249 -7.42 -20.04 16.68
N LYS A 250 -8.71 -19.79 16.92
CA LYS A 250 -9.20 -19.05 18.10
C LYS A 250 -8.90 -19.77 19.41
N THR A 251 -8.91 -21.10 19.40
CA THR A 251 -8.58 -21.94 20.56
C THR A 251 -7.09 -22.29 20.65
N ASN A 252 -6.27 -21.73 19.75
CA ASN A 252 -4.81 -21.93 19.70
C ASN A 252 -4.39 -23.42 19.55
N LYS A 253 -5.24 -24.26 18.95
CA LYS A 253 -4.92 -25.65 18.57
C LYS A 253 -3.99 -25.71 17.37
N ALA A 254 -4.05 -24.69 16.50
CA ALA A 254 -3.21 -24.56 15.31
C ALA A 254 -2.34 -23.27 15.37
N PRO A 255 -1.39 -23.17 16.31
CA PRO A 255 -0.69 -21.91 16.64
C PRO A 255 0.17 -21.34 15.51
N PHE A 256 0.57 -22.16 14.55
CA PHE A 256 1.41 -21.74 13.42
C PHE A 256 0.63 -21.56 12.12
N LEU A 257 -0.67 -21.90 12.09
CA LEU A 257 -1.45 -21.93 10.86
C LEU A 257 -1.53 -20.56 10.20
N VAL A 258 -1.83 -19.51 10.98
CA VAL A 258 -1.86 -18.12 10.49
C VAL A 258 -0.51 -17.73 9.87
N ALA A 259 0.59 -17.97 10.58
CA ALA A 259 1.92 -17.63 10.08
C ALA A 259 2.28 -18.41 8.80
N SER A 260 2.00 -19.73 8.75
CA SER A 260 2.25 -20.52 7.55
C SER A 260 1.40 -20.04 6.37
N THR A 261 0.12 -19.78 6.57
CA THR A 261 -0.77 -19.27 5.50
C THR A 261 -0.28 -17.94 4.95
N ILE A 262 0.23 -17.05 5.82
CA ILE A 262 0.81 -15.78 5.37
C ILE A 262 2.05 -16.03 4.49
N PHE A 263 2.98 -16.87 4.92
CA PHE A 263 4.18 -17.16 4.12
C PHE A 263 3.87 -17.88 2.80
N GLU A 264 2.89 -18.78 2.79
CA GLU A 264 2.41 -19.39 1.54
C GLU A 264 1.88 -18.34 0.57
N LEU A 265 1.12 -17.36 1.08
CA LEU A 265 0.61 -16.26 0.27
C LEU A 265 1.75 -15.41 -0.30
N LEU A 266 2.77 -15.09 0.51
CA LEU A 266 3.93 -14.32 0.05
C LEU A 266 4.69 -15.06 -1.05
N ASN A 267 4.91 -16.38 -0.91
CA ASN A 267 5.53 -17.18 -1.98
C ASN A 267 4.75 -17.11 -3.30
N VAL A 268 3.41 -17.16 -3.24
CA VAL A 268 2.56 -17.04 -4.44
C VAL A 268 2.68 -15.64 -5.05
N LEU A 269 2.64 -14.58 -4.24
CA LEU A 269 2.79 -13.20 -4.73
C LEU A 269 4.18 -12.96 -5.35
N THR A 270 5.25 -13.45 -4.74
CA THR A 270 6.60 -13.38 -5.31
C THR A 270 6.69 -14.12 -6.64
N TRP A 271 6.06 -15.29 -6.77
CA TRP A 271 6.00 -16.01 -8.04
C TRP A 271 5.20 -15.24 -9.11
N LEU A 272 4.07 -14.62 -8.75
CA LEU A 272 3.30 -13.80 -9.69
C LEU A 272 4.15 -12.67 -10.29
N HIS A 273 4.99 -12.03 -9.49
CA HIS A 273 5.89 -10.99 -9.97
C HIS A 273 6.95 -11.51 -10.96
N GLN A 274 7.29 -12.80 -10.87
CA GLN A 274 8.27 -13.46 -11.73
C GLN A 274 7.66 -13.99 -13.03
N LEU A 275 6.34 -13.85 -13.23
CA LEU A 275 5.72 -14.25 -14.49
C LEU A 275 6.31 -13.45 -15.67
N PRO A 276 6.54 -14.08 -16.82
CA PRO A 276 7.05 -13.42 -18.00
C PRO A 276 6.26 -12.18 -18.38
N ASN A 277 6.96 -11.13 -18.85
CA ASN A 277 6.31 -9.89 -19.25
C ASN A 277 6.38 -9.59 -20.75
N ASP A 278 7.17 -10.35 -21.51
CA ASP A 278 7.20 -10.26 -22.95
C ASP A 278 5.97 -10.90 -23.61
N THR A 279 5.61 -10.39 -24.78
CA THR A 279 4.38 -10.74 -25.48
C THR A 279 4.40 -12.18 -26.00
N GLU A 280 5.55 -12.72 -26.37
CA GLU A 280 5.67 -14.04 -27.01
C GLU A 280 5.50 -15.16 -25.97
N GLU A 281 6.15 -15.04 -24.81
CA GLU A 281 5.98 -15.97 -23.70
C GLU A 281 4.54 -15.93 -23.17
N LYS A 282 3.94 -14.73 -23.03
CA LYS A 282 2.53 -14.59 -22.63
C LYS A 282 1.58 -15.32 -23.57
N GLN A 283 1.73 -15.15 -24.89
CA GLN A 283 0.89 -15.86 -25.87
C GLN A 283 1.09 -17.38 -25.81
N THR A 284 2.32 -17.83 -25.56
CA THR A 284 2.62 -19.25 -25.39
C THR A 284 1.92 -19.84 -24.17
N ILE A 285 1.96 -19.11 -23.04
CA ILE A 285 1.27 -19.48 -21.80
C ILE A 285 -0.24 -19.52 -22.01
N GLU A 286 -0.83 -18.49 -22.62
CA GLU A 286 -2.26 -18.41 -22.90
C GLU A 286 -2.74 -19.58 -23.77
N LYS A 287 -1.99 -19.90 -24.83
CA LYS A 287 -2.28 -21.05 -25.70
C LYS A 287 -2.20 -22.38 -24.94
N LEU A 288 -1.21 -22.54 -24.05
CA LEU A 288 -1.08 -23.75 -23.23
C LEU A 288 -2.28 -23.91 -22.29
N ALA A 289 -2.68 -22.83 -21.60
CA ALA A 289 -3.84 -22.83 -20.72
C ALA A 289 -5.14 -23.12 -21.49
N GLY A 290 -5.33 -22.49 -22.65
CA GLY A 290 -6.48 -22.72 -23.52
C GLY A 290 -6.58 -24.17 -24.02
N ASN A 291 -5.46 -24.76 -24.45
CA ASN A 291 -5.40 -26.17 -24.86
C ASN A 291 -5.74 -27.11 -23.70
N LEU A 292 -5.22 -26.84 -22.50
CA LEU A 292 -5.55 -27.62 -21.31
C LEU A 292 -7.05 -27.54 -20.99
N ALA A 293 -7.65 -26.35 -21.03
CA ALA A 293 -9.08 -26.18 -20.80
C ALA A 293 -9.93 -26.98 -21.80
N PHE A 294 -9.56 -26.93 -23.08
CA PHE A 294 -10.21 -27.73 -24.13
C PHE A 294 -10.10 -29.24 -23.87
N ASP A 295 -8.91 -29.72 -23.48
CA ASP A 295 -8.70 -31.13 -23.14
C ASP A 295 -9.57 -31.59 -21.95
N LEU A 296 -9.70 -30.75 -20.91
CA LEU A 296 -10.51 -31.07 -19.73
C LEU A 296 -12.00 -31.14 -20.08
N ILE A 297 -12.50 -30.22 -20.91
CA ILE A 297 -13.89 -30.23 -21.38
C ILE A 297 -14.19 -31.51 -22.17
N ASN A 298 -13.29 -31.91 -23.08
CA ASN A 298 -13.48 -33.10 -23.90
C ASN A 298 -13.38 -34.42 -23.12
N ARG A 299 -12.66 -34.44 -22.00
CA ARG A 299 -12.62 -35.60 -21.09
C ARG A 299 -13.90 -35.75 -20.28
N ASN A 300 -14.52 -34.65 -19.86
CA ASN A 300 -15.78 -34.69 -19.10
C ASN A 300 -17.00 -35.05 -19.96
N ASN A 301 -16.89 -34.94 -21.29
CA ASN A 301 -17.95 -35.29 -22.25
C ASN A 301 -17.86 -36.74 -22.78
N LYS A 302 -16.93 -37.56 -22.27
CA LYS A 302 -16.76 -38.98 -22.60
C LYS A 302 -17.06 -39.84 -21.39
#